data_AF-A0A0F9HE73-F1
#
_entry.id   AF-A0A0F9HE73-F1
#
_cell.length_a   1.000
_cell.length_b   1.000
_cell.length_c   1.000
_cell.angle_alpha   90.00
_cell.angle_beta   90.00
_cell.angle_gamma   90.00
#
_symmetry.space_group_name_H-M   'P 1'
#
loop_
_entity.id
_entity.type
_entity.pdbx_description
1 polymer ?
#
loop_
_entity_poly.entity_id
_entity_poly.type
_entity_poly.pdbx_seq_one_letter_code
_entity_poly.pdbx_strand_id
1 'polypeptide(L)'
;MIERVRYYAGLFNFGDDINPLLCTLITGRAVKEMHVLDETPEDHILMCGSILYYANEHSIVWGAGFIDSRSPIMGEPKGIWAVRGPLTAKRLEQLGIEVDVPYGDPVLLLKRLYKPVPLSQDYEYGVIAHYIDRKTVEDWPDNILRIDIASAPWKIVQDVNRCKKIISSSLHGIVIADTYNIPALWVKLSDGLVGDDFKFHDYFASIGRKDVDFVDLRGGYSHGVLNAFVDYKVDIDLDRLYEACPLI
;
A
#
# COMPACT_ATOMS: atom_id res chain seq x y z
N MET A 1 23.51 6.53 8.03
CA MET A 1 22.18 5.88 7.98
C MET A 1 21.16 6.93 7.63
N ILE A 2 20.16 6.58 6.83
CA ILE A 2 19.06 7.48 6.48
C ILE A 2 18.16 7.59 7.72
N GLU A 3 17.92 8.82 8.17
CA GLU A 3 17.12 9.08 9.37
C GLU A 3 15.80 9.79 9.04
N ARG A 4 15.47 9.95 7.75
CA ARG A 4 14.32 10.72 7.28
C ARG A 4 13.44 9.89 6.37
N VAL A 5 12.13 9.90 6.61
CA VAL A 5 11.12 9.31 5.73
C VAL A 5 10.20 10.39 5.20
N ARG A 6 10.02 10.42 3.88
CA ARG A 6 9.17 11.39 3.20
C ARG A 6 7.93 10.69 2.66
N TYR A 7 6.77 11.18 3.05
CA TYR A 7 5.48 10.58 2.69
C TYR A 7 4.38 11.64 2.60
N TYR A 8 3.22 11.29 2.03
CA TYR A 8 2.09 12.20 1.96
C TYR A 8 1.34 12.21 3.30
N ALA A 9 1.62 13.20 4.15
CA ALA A 9 1.01 13.33 5.48
C ALA A 9 -0.16 14.33 5.45
N GLY A 10 -1.40 13.87 5.64
CA GLY A 10 -2.55 14.78 5.81
C GLY A 10 -3.86 14.37 5.15
N LEU A 11 -3.91 13.25 4.42
CA LEU A 11 -5.16 12.68 3.91
C LEU A 11 -5.58 11.37 4.60
N PHE A 12 -4.99 11.05 5.75
CA PHE A 12 -5.31 9.88 6.58
C PHE A 12 -5.35 8.59 5.74
N ASN A 13 -4.19 8.20 5.24
CA ASN A 13 -4.03 7.07 4.35
C ASN A 13 -3.04 6.09 4.98
N PHE A 14 -3.54 4.97 5.51
CA PHE A 14 -2.75 3.96 6.21
C PHE A 14 -1.36 3.68 5.61
N GLY A 15 -1.27 3.46 4.30
CA GLY A 15 0.01 3.09 3.70
C GLY A 15 1.02 4.21 3.59
N ASP A 16 0.59 5.48 3.68
CA ASP A 16 1.51 6.60 3.83
C ASP A 16 1.88 6.79 5.32
N ASP A 17 0.88 6.71 6.22
CA ASP A 17 1.04 6.92 7.67
C ASP A 17 1.77 5.78 8.41
N ILE A 18 1.87 4.59 7.83
CA ILE A 18 2.62 3.46 8.39
C ILE A 18 4.14 3.62 8.21
N ASN A 19 4.59 4.49 7.29
CA ASN A 19 6.00 4.62 6.93
C ASN A 19 6.92 4.90 8.14
N PRO A 20 6.67 5.91 9.00
CA PRO A 20 7.52 6.17 10.16
C PRO A 20 7.56 5.00 11.16
N LEU A 21 6.41 4.33 11.33
CA LEU A 21 6.29 3.16 12.21
C LEU A 21 7.10 1.98 11.68
N LEU A 22 7.02 1.71 10.37
CA LEU A 22 7.77 0.65 9.72
C LEU A 22 9.28 0.90 9.79
N CYS A 23 9.73 2.13 9.52
CA CYS A 23 11.12 2.54 9.73
C CYS A 23 11.58 2.32 11.17
N THR A 24 10.74 2.67 12.15
CA THR A 24 11.06 2.50 13.58
C THR A 24 11.18 1.03 13.96
N LEU A 25 10.30 0.17 13.43
CA LEU A 25 10.35 -1.27 13.63
C LEU A 25 11.62 -1.91 13.04
N ILE A 26 12.08 -1.42 11.88
CA ILE A 26 13.29 -1.92 11.22
C ILE A 26 14.56 -1.47 11.94
N THR A 27 14.65 -0.18 12.27
CA THR A 27 15.88 0.43 12.80
C THR A 27 16.01 0.39 14.31
N GLY A 28 14.90 0.18 15.03
CA GLY A 28 14.81 0.32 16.48
C GLY A 28 14.91 1.77 16.99
N ARG A 29 14.82 2.77 16.11
CA ARG A 29 14.94 4.20 16.45
C ARG A 29 13.86 5.01 15.75
N ALA A 30 13.45 6.13 16.38
CA ALA A 30 12.55 7.07 15.72
C ALA A 30 13.23 7.68 14.48
N VAL A 31 12.46 7.86 13.41
CA VAL A 31 12.89 8.58 12.20
C VAL A 31 12.25 9.96 12.14
N LYS A 32 12.93 10.90 11.49
CA LYS A 32 12.39 12.22 11.20
C LYS A 32 11.40 12.12 10.05
N GLU A 33 10.18 12.55 10.33
CA GLU A 33 9.09 12.57 9.35
C GLU A 33 9.16 13.83 8.49
N MET A 34 8.84 13.68 7.20
CA MET A 34 8.82 14.76 6.23
C MET A 34 7.61 14.62 5.32
N HIS A 35 6.96 15.75 5.01
CA HIS A 35 5.90 15.78 4.02
C HIS A 35 6.52 15.77 2.61
N VAL A 36 5.87 15.13 1.64
CA VAL A 36 6.29 15.18 0.22
C VAL A 36 6.28 16.58 -0.41
N LEU A 37 5.66 17.54 0.25
CA LEU A 37 5.63 18.95 -0.16
C LEU A 37 6.70 19.80 0.54
N ASP A 38 7.44 19.23 1.50
CA ASP A 38 8.51 19.94 2.18
C ASP A 38 9.74 20.03 1.26
N GLU A 39 10.23 21.26 1.05
CA GLU A 39 11.51 21.47 0.39
C GLU A 39 12.65 21.12 1.37
N THR A 40 13.50 20.17 0.99
CA THR A 40 14.73 19.90 1.74
C THR A 40 15.84 19.37 0.83
N PRO A 41 17.11 19.78 1.08
CA PRO A 41 18.29 19.21 0.43
C PRO A 41 18.80 17.93 1.13
N GLU A 42 17.99 17.35 2.03
CA GLU A 42 18.40 16.22 2.86
C GLU A 42 17.96 14.90 2.24
N ASP A 43 18.86 13.92 2.31
CA ASP A 43 18.55 12.54 1.90
C ASP A 43 17.36 12.00 2.70
N HIS A 44 16.42 11.37 2.00
CA HIS A 44 15.20 10.82 2.58
C HIS A 44 14.76 9.56 1.84
N ILE A 45 14.11 8.65 2.56
CA ILE A 45 13.51 7.47 1.95
C ILE A 45 12.10 7.79 1.43
N LEU A 46 11.82 7.35 0.20
CA LEU A 46 10.47 7.24 -0.36
C LEU A 46 10.10 5.76 -0.36
N MET A 47 9.12 5.40 0.46
CA MET A 47 8.67 4.03 0.64
C MET A 47 7.17 3.97 0.82
N CYS A 48 6.58 2.83 0.46
CA CYS A 48 5.15 2.57 0.40
C CYS A 48 4.38 3.62 -0.45
N GLY A 49 3.13 3.31 -0.79
CA GLY A 49 2.26 4.29 -1.43
C GLY A 49 2.61 4.65 -2.89
N SER A 50 1.81 5.58 -3.42
CA SER A 50 1.85 6.02 -4.82
C SER A 50 2.52 7.38 -4.97
N ILE A 51 3.65 7.56 -4.29
CA ILE A 51 4.33 8.86 -4.08
C ILE A 51 5.58 9.05 -4.94
N LEU A 52 5.86 8.15 -5.88
CA LEU A 52 7.10 8.19 -6.66
C LEU A 52 7.23 9.45 -7.54
N TYR A 53 6.11 10.12 -7.84
CA TYR A 53 6.11 11.46 -8.45
C TYR A 53 7.04 12.44 -7.72
N TYR A 54 7.08 12.37 -6.39
CA TYR A 54 7.86 13.28 -5.54
C TYR A 54 9.35 12.91 -5.42
N ALA A 55 9.82 11.91 -6.16
CA ALA A 55 11.24 11.57 -6.21
C ALA A 55 12.07 12.73 -6.78
N ASN A 56 13.20 13.01 -6.13
CA ASN A 56 14.19 14.01 -6.51
C ASN A 56 15.61 13.51 -6.21
N GLU A 57 16.63 14.32 -6.46
CA GLU A 57 18.07 13.99 -6.31
C GLU A 57 18.51 13.61 -4.88
N HIS A 58 17.65 13.79 -3.88
CA HIS A 58 17.86 13.38 -2.49
C HIS A 58 17.03 12.16 -2.10
N SER A 59 16.14 11.69 -2.97
CA SER A 59 15.26 10.55 -2.72
C SER A 59 16.00 9.23 -2.87
N ILE A 60 15.82 8.36 -1.88
CA ILE A 60 16.21 6.96 -1.92
C ILE A 60 14.93 6.15 -1.96
N VAL A 61 14.67 5.45 -3.07
CA VAL A 61 13.40 4.77 -3.30
C VAL A 61 13.47 3.33 -2.81
N TRP A 62 12.54 2.93 -1.95
CA TRP A 62 12.39 1.55 -1.48
C TRP A 62 10.91 1.17 -1.44
N GLY A 63 10.42 0.65 -2.57
CA GLY A 63 9.09 0.05 -2.69
C GLY A 63 7.93 1.03 -2.93
N ALA A 64 8.20 2.32 -3.08
CA ALA A 64 7.21 3.27 -3.58
C ALA A 64 6.88 3.01 -5.06
N GLY A 65 5.69 3.44 -5.50
CA GLY A 65 5.26 3.32 -6.90
C GLY A 65 4.60 4.59 -7.45
N PHE A 66 4.28 4.58 -8.74
CA PHE A 66 3.50 5.67 -9.36
C PHE A 66 2.01 5.55 -9.08
N ILE A 67 1.32 6.69 -9.09
CA ILE A 67 -0.15 6.73 -9.02
C ILE A 67 -0.78 6.29 -10.35
N ASP A 68 -0.17 6.66 -11.48
CA ASP A 68 -0.64 6.32 -12.82
C ASP A 68 0.49 6.06 -13.81
N SER A 69 0.10 5.56 -14.98
CA SER A 69 1.00 5.19 -16.08
C SER A 69 1.77 6.34 -16.75
N ARG A 70 1.46 7.60 -16.42
CA ARG A 70 2.00 8.80 -17.09
C ARG A 70 2.76 9.73 -16.15
N SER A 71 2.67 9.48 -14.86
CA SER A 71 3.31 10.28 -13.82
C SER A 71 4.80 10.46 -14.13
N PRO A 72 5.33 11.69 -14.10
CA PRO A 72 6.75 11.93 -14.11
C PRO A 72 7.35 11.74 -12.71
N ILE A 73 8.65 11.98 -12.58
CA ILE A 73 9.34 12.24 -11.30
C ILE A 73 9.80 13.70 -11.28
N MET A 74 9.94 14.30 -10.10
CA MET A 74 10.43 15.68 -9.96
C MET A 74 11.92 15.82 -10.26
N GLY A 75 12.71 14.77 -10.01
CA GLY A 75 14.13 14.67 -10.33
C GLY A 75 14.61 13.22 -10.26
N GLU A 76 15.76 12.93 -10.85
CA GLU A 76 16.36 11.60 -10.81
C GLU A 76 16.71 11.23 -9.36
N PRO A 77 16.20 10.11 -8.82
CA PRO A 77 16.45 9.71 -7.44
C PRO A 77 17.94 9.43 -7.20
N LYS A 78 18.41 9.76 -5.99
CA LYS A 78 19.77 9.42 -5.53
C LYS A 78 20.09 7.93 -5.66
N GLY A 79 19.07 7.10 -5.47
CA GLY A 79 19.18 5.66 -5.67
C GLY A 79 17.82 4.98 -5.58
N ILE A 80 17.72 3.84 -6.24
CA ILE A 80 16.55 2.97 -6.21
C ILE A 80 17.02 1.63 -5.66
N TRP A 81 16.37 1.17 -4.60
CA TRP A 81 16.68 -0.08 -3.90
C TRP A 81 15.55 -1.11 -4.01
N ALA A 82 14.33 -0.63 -4.19
CA ALA A 82 13.17 -1.43 -4.61
C ALA A 82 12.12 -0.51 -5.20
N VAL A 83 11.20 -1.05 -6.00
CA VAL A 83 9.99 -0.35 -6.45
C VAL A 83 8.77 -1.21 -6.19
N ARG A 84 7.56 -0.63 -6.14
CA ARG A 84 6.35 -1.41 -5.79
C ARG A 84 6.12 -2.61 -6.70
N GLY A 85 6.36 -2.47 -8.00
CA GLY A 85 6.10 -3.49 -8.99
C GLY A 85 6.70 -3.23 -10.37
N PRO A 86 6.50 -4.18 -11.31
CA PRO A 86 7.12 -4.15 -12.63
C PRO A 86 6.59 -3.04 -13.54
N LEU A 87 5.36 -2.54 -13.33
CA LEU A 87 4.85 -1.42 -14.12
C LEU A 87 5.53 -0.12 -13.69
N THR A 88 5.78 0.05 -12.38
CA THR A 88 6.60 1.15 -11.86
C THR A 88 8.02 1.07 -12.42
N ALA A 89 8.66 -0.11 -12.42
CA ALA A 89 10.00 -0.29 -13.01
C ALA A 89 10.03 0.12 -14.49
N LYS A 90 9.09 -0.40 -15.28
CA LYS A 90 8.96 -0.05 -16.71
C LYS A 90 8.75 1.45 -16.93
N ARG A 91 8.00 2.12 -16.05
CA ARG A 91 7.78 3.57 -16.16
C ARG A 91 9.07 4.36 -15.89
N LEU A 92 9.90 3.93 -14.93
CA LEU A 92 11.22 4.52 -14.68
C LEU A 92 12.18 4.29 -15.87
N GLU A 93 12.17 3.11 -16.47
CA GLU A 93 12.96 2.82 -17.68
C GLU A 93 12.57 3.76 -18.84
N GLN A 94 11.28 4.04 -19.02
CA GLN A 94 10.79 5.01 -20.02
C GLN A 94 11.24 6.45 -19.72
N LEU A 95 11.58 6.76 -18.46
CA LEU A 95 12.15 8.03 -18.04
C LEU A 95 13.69 8.03 -18.12
N GLY A 96 14.30 6.94 -18.61
CA GLY A 96 15.75 6.81 -18.77
C GLY A 96 16.48 6.32 -17.52
N ILE A 97 15.76 5.83 -16.51
CA ILE A 97 16.34 5.31 -15.27
C ILE A 97 16.39 3.78 -15.33
N GLU A 98 17.58 3.21 -15.19
CA GLU A 98 17.77 1.76 -15.12
C GLU A 98 17.23 1.21 -13.79
N VAL A 99 16.49 0.09 -13.84
CA VAL A 99 15.85 -0.53 -12.68
C VAL A 99 16.15 -2.02 -12.65
N ASP A 100 17.22 -2.42 -11.95
CA ASP A 100 17.53 -3.82 -11.62
C ASP A 100 17.50 -4.01 -10.09
N VAL A 101 16.29 -4.01 -9.54
CA VAL A 101 16.04 -4.07 -8.09
C VAL A 101 14.86 -5.00 -7.78
N PRO A 102 14.74 -5.52 -6.55
CA PRO A 102 13.54 -6.23 -6.14
C PRO A 102 12.27 -5.38 -6.23
N TYR A 103 11.15 -6.08 -6.31
CA TYR A 103 9.83 -5.47 -6.26
C TYR A 103 9.16 -5.73 -4.91
N GLY A 104 8.23 -4.86 -4.54
CA GLY A 104 7.30 -5.09 -3.44
C GLY A 104 6.98 -3.83 -2.64
N ASP A 105 5.80 -3.85 -2.03
CA ASP A 105 5.41 -2.85 -1.04
C ASP A 105 6.01 -3.23 0.33
N PRO A 106 6.80 -2.36 0.99
CA PRO A 106 7.42 -2.67 2.27
C PRO A 106 6.43 -3.01 3.40
N VAL A 107 5.15 -2.61 3.29
CA VAL A 107 4.10 -3.03 4.23
C VAL A 107 3.95 -4.55 4.30
N LEU A 108 4.33 -5.30 3.26
CA LEU A 108 4.36 -6.77 3.28
C LEU A 108 5.34 -7.34 4.31
N LEU A 109 6.38 -6.60 4.68
CA LEU A 109 7.34 -7.00 5.70
C LEU A 109 6.79 -6.86 7.12
N LEU A 110 5.69 -6.13 7.31
CA LEU A 110 5.15 -5.81 8.63
C LEU A 110 4.83 -7.07 9.44
N LYS A 111 4.38 -8.17 8.83
CA LYS A 111 4.10 -9.42 9.54
C LYS A 111 5.34 -10.06 10.19
N ARG A 112 6.55 -9.77 9.69
CA ARG A 112 7.82 -10.20 10.30
C ARG A 112 8.15 -9.38 11.55
N LEU A 113 7.71 -8.13 11.57
CA LEU A 113 8.09 -7.11 12.55
C LEU A 113 7.03 -6.89 13.64
N TYR A 114 5.77 -7.15 13.32
CA TYR A 114 4.62 -6.97 14.20
C TYR A 114 3.65 -8.14 14.05
N LYS A 115 3.37 -8.80 15.18
CA LYS A 115 2.30 -9.77 15.29
C LYS A 115 1.20 -9.16 16.15
N PRO A 116 -0.02 -8.95 15.62
CA PRO A 116 -1.12 -8.51 16.45
C PRO A 116 -1.35 -9.53 17.56
N VAL A 117 -1.82 -9.05 18.71
CA VAL A 117 -2.29 -9.91 19.81
C VAL A 117 -3.29 -10.91 19.22
N PRO A 118 -3.32 -12.18 19.67
CA PRO A 118 -4.31 -13.15 19.17
C PRO A 118 -5.72 -12.58 19.29
N LEU A 119 -6.35 -12.32 18.15
CA LEU A 119 -7.73 -11.83 18.04
C LEU A 119 -8.60 -13.00 17.59
N SER A 120 -9.80 -13.11 18.16
CA SER A 120 -10.84 -13.92 17.55
C SER A 120 -11.22 -13.27 16.21
N GLN A 121 -11.26 -14.07 15.15
CA GLN A 121 -11.81 -13.63 13.86
C GLN A 121 -13.33 -13.56 13.98
N ASP A 122 -13.80 -12.46 14.57
CA ASP A 122 -15.20 -12.20 14.89
C ASP A 122 -16.05 -11.90 13.65
N TYR A 123 -15.41 -11.50 12.54
CA TYR A 123 -16.09 -11.06 11.33
C TYR A 123 -15.73 -11.95 10.15
N GLU A 124 -16.75 -12.40 9.42
CA GLU A 124 -16.54 -13.11 8.15
C GLU A 124 -15.96 -12.16 7.09
N TYR A 125 -16.40 -10.90 7.08
CA TYR A 125 -15.99 -9.88 6.13
C TYR A 125 -15.68 -8.55 6.81
N GLY A 126 -14.64 -7.87 6.35
CA GLY A 126 -14.39 -6.46 6.58
C GLY A 126 -14.44 -5.66 5.27
N VAL A 127 -14.80 -4.38 5.34
CA VAL A 127 -14.76 -3.45 4.21
C VAL A 127 -13.84 -2.28 4.52
N ILE A 128 -12.90 -2.00 3.61
CA ILE A 128 -12.00 -0.84 3.65
C ILE A 128 -12.26 0.00 2.40
N ALA A 129 -13.05 1.06 2.54
CA ALA A 129 -13.24 2.03 1.47
C ALA A 129 -12.04 3.00 1.40
N HIS A 130 -11.67 3.43 0.19
CA HIS A 130 -10.82 4.60 0.01
C HIS A 130 -11.49 5.82 0.67
N TYR A 131 -10.71 6.81 1.15
CA TYR A 131 -11.26 7.93 1.94
C TYR A 131 -12.38 8.70 1.21
N ILE A 132 -12.29 8.82 -0.12
CA ILE A 132 -13.30 9.43 -0.99
C ILE A 132 -14.61 8.63 -0.98
N ASP A 133 -14.50 7.30 -0.89
CA ASP A 133 -15.62 6.35 -0.94
C ASP A 133 -16.20 6.06 0.44
N ARG A 134 -15.69 6.65 1.52
CA ARG A 134 -16.07 6.29 2.90
C ARG A 134 -17.58 6.25 3.13
N LYS A 135 -18.31 7.20 2.53
CA LYS A 135 -19.78 7.28 2.66
C LYS A 135 -20.54 6.18 1.91
N THR A 136 -19.93 5.59 0.89
CA THR A 136 -20.56 4.56 0.03
C THR A 136 -20.71 3.20 0.73
N VAL A 137 -20.11 3.04 1.91
CA VAL A 137 -20.16 1.80 2.70
C VAL A 137 -20.90 1.96 4.03
N GLU A 138 -21.45 3.16 4.30
CA GLU A 138 -22.17 3.44 5.54
C GLU A 138 -23.45 2.60 5.68
N ASP A 139 -24.12 2.31 4.57
CA ASP A 139 -25.38 1.55 4.51
C ASP A 139 -25.20 0.03 4.31
N TRP A 140 -23.94 -0.45 4.27
CA TRP A 140 -23.67 -1.87 4.13
C TRP A 140 -24.17 -2.67 5.36
N PRO A 141 -24.40 -3.99 5.25
CA PRO A 141 -24.85 -4.80 6.38
C PRO A 141 -23.93 -4.71 7.61
N ASP A 142 -24.51 -4.60 8.81
CA ASP A 142 -23.76 -4.42 10.07
C ASP A 142 -22.87 -5.60 10.48
N ASN A 143 -23.10 -6.78 9.89
CA ASN A 143 -22.23 -7.94 10.07
C ASN A 143 -20.94 -7.88 9.24
N ILE A 144 -20.75 -6.83 8.42
CA ILE A 144 -19.49 -6.51 7.76
C ILE A 144 -18.77 -5.45 8.57
N LEU A 145 -17.55 -5.74 9.05
CA LEU A 145 -16.77 -4.77 9.81
C LEU A 145 -16.34 -3.63 8.90
N ARG A 146 -16.82 -2.41 9.18
CA ARG A 146 -16.36 -1.20 8.48
C ARG A 146 -15.04 -0.75 9.10
N ILE A 147 -13.96 -0.80 8.32
CA ILE A 147 -12.61 -0.46 8.75
C ILE A 147 -12.24 0.88 8.12
N ASP A 148 -12.11 1.90 8.96
CA ASP A 148 -11.77 3.25 8.51
C ASP A 148 -10.27 3.35 8.21
N ILE A 149 -9.91 3.50 6.93
CA ILE A 149 -8.52 3.61 6.45
C ILE A 149 -7.78 4.85 7.01
N ALA A 150 -8.54 5.80 7.56
CA ALA A 150 -8.04 7.00 8.22
C ALA A 150 -7.74 6.81 9.73
N SER A 151 -8.03 5.63 10.29
CA SER A 151 -7.71 5.31 11.69
C SER A 151 -6.20 5.18 11.92
N ALA A 152 -5.80 5.22 13.19
CA ALA A 152 -4.40 4.96 13.57
C ALA A 152 -3.91 3.62 12.99
N PRO A 153 -2.65 3.53 12.48
CA PRO A 153 -2.21 2.35 11.76
C PRO A 153 -2.38 1.03 12.52
N TRP A 154 -2.05 1.00 13.82
CA TRP A 154 -2.22 -0.20 14.64
C TRP A 154 -3.68 -0.64 14.82
N LYS A 155 -4.62 0.31 14.83
CA LYS A 155 -6.05 -0.02 14.88
C LYS A 155 -6.50 -0.70 13.58
N ILE A 156 -6.03 -0.22 12.43
CA ILE A 156 -6.34 -0.82 11.12
C ILE A 156 -5.78 -2.24 11.06
N VAL A 157 -4.52 -2.45 11.49
CA VAL A 157 -3.92 -3.78 11.59
C VAL A 157 -4.78 -4.71 12.45
N GLN A 158 -5.22 -4.24 13.63
CA GLN A 158 -6.07 -5.03 14.52
C GLN A 158 -7.42 -5.36 13.87
N ASP A 159 -8.13 -4.39 13.32
CA ASP A 159 -9.45 -4.60 12.71
C ASP A 159 -9.39 -5.52 11.50
N VAL A 160 -8.35 -5.40 10.67
CA VAL A 160 -8.09 -6.31 9.55
C VAL A 160 -7.95 -7.75 10.05
N ASN A 161 -7.17 -7.97 11.12
CA ASN A 161 -6.96 -9.31 11.69
C ASN A 161 -8.18 -9.89 12.43
N ARG A 162 -9.26 -9.12 12.62
CA ARG A 162 -10.55 -9.64 13.11
C ARG A 162 -11.43 -10.18 11.98
N CYS A 163 -11.03 -9.98 10.73
CA CYS A 163 -11.79 -10.39 9.55
C CYS A 163 -11.18 -11.66 8.93
N LYS A 164 -12.03 -12.51 8.33
CA LYS A 164 -11.56 -13.63 7.51
C LYS A 164 -11.30 -13.25 6.05
N LYS A 165 -11.99 -12.23 5.56
CA LYS A 165 -11.89 -11.70 4.19
C LYS A 165 -12.05 -10.19 4.20
N ILE A 166 -11.35 -9.50 3.30
CA ILE A 166 -11.42 -8.03 3.15
C ILE A 166 -11.97 -7.67 1.78
N ILE A 167 -12.89 -6.72 1.72
CA ILE A 167 -13.36 -6.05 0.51
C ILE A 167 -12.76 -4.65 0.53
N SER A 168 -12.08 -4.22 -0.54
CA SER A 168 -11.46 -2.89 -0.51
C SER A 168 -11.46 -2.17 -1.85
N SER A 169 -11.76 -0.86 -1.80
CA SER A 169 -11.48 0.09 -2.89
C SER A 169 -10.15 0.83 -2.69
N SER A 170 -9.40 0.52 -1.62
CA SER A 170 -8.10 1.11 -1.32
C SER A 170 -6.99 0.10 -1.57
N LEU A 171 -5.96 0.49 -2.33
CA LEU A 171 -4.77 -0.37 -2.51
C LEU A 171 -4.14 -0.74 -1.17
N HIS A 172 -3.97 0.22 -0.26
CA HIS A 172 -3.42 -0.04 1.06
C HIS A 172 -4.28 -1.00 1.90
N GLY A 173 -5.60 -1.00 1.70
CA GLY A 173 -6.50 -1.98 2.30
C GLY A 173 -6.27 -3.40 1.79
N ILE A 174 -5.92 -3.55 0.52
CA ILE A 174 -5.53 -4.83 -0.07
C ILE A 174 -4.15 -5.25 0.43
N VAL A 175 -3.16 -4.36 0.32
CA VAL A 175 -1.77 -4.63 0.76
C VAL A 175 -1.73 -5.10 2.21
N ILE A 176 -2.44 -4.43 3.12
CA ILE A 176 -2.42 -4.82 4.54
C ILE A 176 -3.13 -6.17 4.80
N ALA A 177 -4.18 -6.49 4.05
CA ALA A 177 -4.83 -7.79 4.14
C ALA A 177 -3.89 -8.91 3.66
N ASP A 178 -3.24 -8.68 2.52
CA ASP A 178 -2.24 -9.58 1.92
C ASP A 178 -1.04 -9.81 2.86
N THR A 179 -0.54 -8.75 3.53
CA THR A 179 0.51 -8.84 4.56
C THR A 179 0.17 -9.89 5.63
N TYR A 180 -1.09 -9.96 6.07
CA TYR A 180 -1.54 -10.88 7.11
C TYR A 180 -2.10 -12.21 6.59
N ASN A 181 -2.01 -12.47 5.29
CA ASN A 181 -2.60 -13.63 4.60
C ASN A 181 -4.13 -13.69 4.71
N ILE A 182 -4.80 -12.53 4.62
CA ILE A 182 -6.25 -12.42 4.63
C ILE A 182 -6.70 -12.13 3.19
N PRO A 183 -7.52 -13.00 2.56
CA PRO A 183 -7.96 -12.79 1.18
C PRO A 183 -8.64 -11.43 0.99
N ALA A 184 -8.21 -10.70 -0.03
CA ALA A 184 -8.75 -9.37 -0.34
C ALA A 184 -9.40 -9.34 -1.73
N LEU A 185 -10.60 -8.77 -1.80
CA LEU A 185 -11.32 -8.50 -3.04
C LEU A 185 -11.20 -7.03 -3.39
N TRP A 186 -10.72 -6.74 -4.61
CA TRP A 186 -10.71 -5.39 -5.14
C TRP A 186 -12.09 -5.01 -5.66
N VAL A 187 -12.62 -3.87 -5.21
CA VAL A 187 -13.90 -3.32 -5.65
C VAL A 187 -13.77 -1.87 -6.08
N LYS A 188 -14.68 -1.44 -6.96
CA LYS A 188 -14.83 -0.04 -7.34
C LYS A 188 -16.16 0.50 -6.81
N LEU A 189 -16.09 1.52 -5.96
CA LEU A 189 -17.26 2.11 -5.28
C LEU A 189 -17.66 3.47 -5.88
N SER A 190 -16.73 4.15 -6.54
CA SER A 190 -16.99 5.39 -7.29
C SER A 190 -15.99 5.57 -8.44
N ASP A 191 -16.20 6.61 -9.26
CA ASP A 191 -15.22 7.10 -10.23
C ASP A 191 -14.36 8.25 -9.67
N GLY A 192 -14.38 8.46 -8.35
CA GLY A 192 -13.73 9.59 -7.68
C GLY A 192 -12.25 9.38 -7.34
N LEU A 193 -11.71 8.18 -7.52
CA LEU A 193 -10.30 7.89 -7.22
C LEU A 193 -9.39 8.56 -8.25
N VAL A 194 -8.31 9.18 -7.74
CA VAL A 194 -7.26 9.77 -8.57
C VAL A 194 -6.32 8.68 -9.08
N GLY A 195 -5.92 8.82 -10.34
CA GLY A 195 -5.11 7.84 -11.07
C GLY A 195 -5.97 6.92 -11.91
N ASP A 196 -5.33 6.18 -12.81
CA ASP A 196 -5.92 4.99 -13.42
C ASP A 196 -5.77 3.80 -12.46
N ASP A 197 -6.16 2.61 -12.91
CA ASP A 197 -6.04 1.38 -12.13
C ASP A 197 -4.57 0.88 -12.00
N PHE A 198 -3.60 1.64 -12.53
CA PHE A 198 -2.18 1.27 -12.60
C PHE A 198 -1.61 0.81 -11.28
N LYS A 199 -1.87 1.53 -10.18
CA LYS A 199 -1.30 1.20 -8.87
C LYS A 199 -1.73 -0.19 -8.37
N PHE A 200 -2.95 -0.60 -8.69
CA PHE A 200 -3.47 -1.92 -8.34
C PHE A 200 -2.81 -3.00 -9.20
N HIS A 201 -2.82 -2.81 -10.53
CA HIS A 201 -2.18 -3.76 -11.45
C HIS A 201 -0.68 -3.92 -11.20
N ASP A 202 0.02 -2.84 -10.87
CA ASP A 202 1.44 -2.82 -10.55
C ASP A 202 1.74 -3.65 -9.30
N TYR A 203 0.94 -3.47 -8.24
CA TYR A 203 1.04 -4.27 -7.03
C TYR A 203 0.67 -5.74 -7.27
N PHE A 204 -0.44 -6.03 -7.95
CA PHE A 204 -0.86 -7.41 -8.23
C PHE A 204 0.19 -8.17 -9.04
N ALA A 205 0.81 -7.50 -10.01
CA ALA A 205 1.90 -8.08 -10.79
C ALA A 205 3.15 -8.36 -9.93
N SER A 206 3.43 -7.57 -8.88
CA SER A 206 4.58 -7.81 -8.00
C SER A 206 4.40 -8.99 -7.05
N ILE A 207 3.16 -9.36 -6.73
CA ILE A 207 2.82 -10.49 -5.87
C ILE A 207 2.31 -11.73 -6.63
N GLY A 208 2.42 -11.74 -7.96
CA GLY A 208 1.98 -12.86 -8.80
C GLY A 208 0.45 -13.09 -8.85
N ARG A 209 -0.36 -12.09 -8.46
CA ARG A 209 -1.82 -12.16 -8.46
C ARG A 209 -2.39 -12.01 -9.87
N LYS A 210 -3.33 -12.90 -10.23
CA LYS A 210 -3.91 -12.99 -11.59
C LYS A 210 -5.33 -12.46 -11.72
N ASP A 211 -6.09 -12.42 -10.63
CA ASP A 211 -7.40 -11.78 -10.58
C ASP A 211 -7.20 -10.26 -10.43
N VAL A 212 -7.07 -9.62 -11.59
CA VAL A 212 -6.68 -8.20 -11.69
C VAL A 212 -7.83 -7.29 -12.06
N ASP A 213 -9.07 -7.76 -12.05
CA ASP A 213 -10.26 -6.95 -12.34
C ASP A 213 -10.99 -6.62 -11.03
N PHE A 214 -11.50 -5.40 -10.91
CA PHE A 214 -12.35 -5.02 -9.79
C PHE A 214 -13.78 -5.55 -9.97
N VAL A 215 -14.46 -5.77 -8.85
CA VAL A 215 -15.92 -5.91 -8.85
C VAL A 215 -16.56 -4.52 -8.78
N ASP A 216 -17.42 -4.21 -9.74
CA ASP A 216 -18.13 -2.93 -9.80
C ASP A 216 -19.27 -2.90 -8.79
N LEU A 217 -19.15 -2.02 -7.79
CA LEU A 217 -20.14 -1.75 -6.76
C LEU A 217 -20.52 -0.27 -6.69
N ARG A 218 -20.38 0.48 -7.80
CA ARG A 218 -20.81 1.89 -7.88
C ARG A 218 -22.33 2.06 -7.66
N GLY A 219 -23.10 0.99 -7.83
CA GLY A 219 -24.53 0.92 -7.52
C GLY A 219 -24.86 0.62 -6.05
N GLY A 220 -23.86 0.49 -5.17
CA GLY A 220 -24.04 0.12 -3.76
C GLY A 220 -23.81 -1.37 -3.48
N TYR A 221 -24.05 -1.77 -2.24
CA TYR A 221 -23.84 -3.15 -1.80
C TYR A 221 -24.72 -4.15 -2.57
N SER A 222 -24.10 -5.24 -3.02
CA SER A 222 -24.79 -6.42 -3.54
C SER A 222 -24.29 -7.65 -2.82
N HIS A 223 -25.20 -8.47 -2.27
CA HIS A 223 -24.83 -9.71 -1.58
C HIS A 223 -24.00 -10.66 -2.46
N GLY A 224 -24.15 -10.58 -3.78
CA GLY A 224 -23.36 -11.36 -4.74
C GLY A 224 -21.85 -11.10 -4.67
N VAL A 225 -21.40 -9.95 -4.14
CA VAL A 225 -19.97 -9.62 -4.00
C VAL A 225 -19.23 -10.66 -3.15
N LEU A 226 -19.91 -11.28 -2.19
CA LEU A 226 -19.30 -12.27 -1.28
C LEU A 226 -18.84 -13.54 -2.02
N ASN A 227 -19.40 -13.80 -3.21
CA ASN A 227 -19.03 -14.93 -4.06
C ASN A 227 -17.90 -14.61 -5.06
N ALA A 228 -17.44 -13.37 -5.14
CA ALA A 228 -16.43 -12.93 -6.09
C ALA A 228 -14.98 -13.11 -5.62
N PHE A 229 -14.79 -13.60 -4.39
CA PHE A 229 -13.46 -13.90 -3.87
C PHE A 229 -12.81 -15.05 -4.64
N VAL A 230 -11.56 -14.83 -5.04
CA VAL A 230 -10.71 -15.85 -5.67
C VAL A 230 -9.57 -16.19 -4.73
N ASP A 231 -9.21 -17.46 -4.68
CA ASP A 231 -8.03 -17.90 -3.93
C ASP A 231 -6.75 -17.51 -4.69
N TYR A 232 -5.89 -16.74 -4.03
CA TYR A 232 -4.53 -16.45 -4.49
C TYR A 232 -3.57 -16.50 -3.30
N LYS A 233 -2.28 -16.53 -3.61
CA LYS A 233 -1.20 -16.40 -2.63
C LYS A 233 -0.30 -15.26 -3.05
N VAL A 234 0.17 -14.51 -2.06
CA VAL A 234 1.24 -13.53 -2.25
C VAL A 234 2.51 -14.30 -2.60
N ASP A 235 2.92 -14.20 -3.87
CA ASP A 235 4.13 -14.83 -4.41
C ASP A 235 5.18 -13.75 -4.71
N ILE A 236 5.98 -13.44 -3.70
CA ILE A 236 7.02 -12.42 -3.76
C ILE A 236 8.18 -12.78 -2.83
N ASP A 237 9.40 -12.46 -3.26
CA ASP A 237 10.61 -12.67 -2.46
C ASP A 237 10.78 -11.56 -1.41
N LEU A 238 10.14 -11.76 -0.26
CA LEU A 238 10.23 -10.83 0.87
C LEU A 238 11.62 -10.80 1.51
N ASP A 239 12.47 -11.82 1.30
CA ASP A 239 13.86 -11.79 1.79
C ASP A 239 14.67 -10.83 0.95
N ARG A 240 14.59 -10.92 -0.38
CA ARG A 240 15.25 -9.98 -1.29
C ARG A 240 14.75 -8.54 -1.09
N LEU A 241 13.46 -8.32 -0.82
CA LEU A 241 12.92 -7.00 -0.50
C LEU A 241 13.51 -6.43 0.81
N TYR A 242 13.63 -7.28 1.83
CA TYR A 242 14.20 -6.90 3.13
C TYR A 242 15.70 -6.64 3.06
N GLU A 243 16.46 -7.48 2.34
CA GLU A 243 17.91 -7.33 2.15
C GLU A 243 18.28 -6.07 1.38
N ALA A 244 17.39 -5.59 0.49
CA ALA A 244 17.56 -4.32 -0.21
C ALA A 244 17.16 -3.09 0.64
N CYS A 245 16.71 -3.26 1.88
CA CYS A 245 16.29 -2.14 2.72
C CYS A 245 17.47 -1.19 3.02
N PRO A 246 17.39 0.09 2.62
CA PRO A 246 18.51 1.03 2.81
C PRO A 246 18.64 1.56 4.26
N LEU A 247 17.82 1.03 5.18
CA LEU A 247 17.80 1.41 6.60
C LEU A 247 18.60 0.45 7.50
N ILE A 248 19.05 -0.69 6.97
CA ILE A 248 19.78 -1.74 7.70
C ILE A 248 21.29 -1.57 7.52
#